data_AF-W5SFH8-F1
#
_entry.id   AF-W5SFH8-F1
#
_cell.length_a   1.000
_cell.length_b   1.000
_cell.length_c   1.000
_cell.angle_alpha   90.00
_cell.angle_beta   90.00
_cell.angle_gamma   90.00
#
_symmetry.space_group_name_H-M   'P 1'
#
loop_
_entity.id
_entity.type
_entity.pdbx_description
1 polymer ?
#
loop_
_entity_poly.entity_id
_entity_poly.type
_entity_poly.pdbx_seq_one_letter_code
_entity_poly.pdbx_strand_id
1 'polypeptide(L)'
;MGLPQPVITRQMVLSELIKAGINQEIAEDLAYRYYKNELTHKDIEYLKENFDIKLEKVEASLKFEIEKVEASLKADIKASHTELDNKIDTKFTELDNKIDNVENNLNNKIDKVETSLKSDIASVSNEVSLVRKDMEINKMELNSQLIKITLKLESSSKLHYWMFGTVITLFVGTLLTLIPIVYSILNK
;
A
#
# COMPACT_ATOMS: atom_id res chain seq x y z
N MET A 1 -22.68 -100.29 -23.93
CA MET A 1 -21.79 -100.39 -22.75
C MET A 1 -21.36 -98.97 -22.42
N GLY A 2 -21.70 -98.46 -21.23
CA GLY A 2 -21.21 -97.15 -20.79
C GLY A 2 -19.71 -97.23 -20.53
N LEU A 3 -18.96 -96.20 -20.94
CA LEU A 3 -17.52 -96.08 -20.68
C LEU A 3 -17.25 -96.17 -19.17
N PRO A 4 -16.15 -96.82 -18.73
CA PRO A 4 -15.80 -96.87 -17.32
C PRO A 4 -15.58 -95.46 -16.80
N GLN A 5 -16.32 -95.06 -15.75
CA GLN A 5 -16.10 -93.78 -15.12
C GLN A 5 -14.76 -93.80 -14.36
N PRO A 6 -13.93 -92.75 -14.49
CA PRO A 6 -12.67 -92.68 -13.76
C PRO A 6 -12.93 -92.61 -12.25
N VAL A 7 -12.25 -93.47 -11.49
CA VAL A 7 -12.32 -93.50 -10.02
C VAL A 7 -11.43 -92.40 -9.46
N ILE A 8 -12.02 -91.41 -8.79
CA ILE A 8 -11.27 -90.34 -8.12
C ILE A 8 -10.65 -90.91 -6.83
N THR A 9 -9.31 -90.84 -6.72
CA THR A 9 -8.59 -91.32 -5.52
C THR A 9 -8.33 -90.21 -4.52
N ARG A 10 -8.15 -90.55 -3.24
CA ARG A 10 -7.75 -89.59 -2.17
C ARG A 10 -6.54 -88.75 -2.56
N GLN A 11 -5.53 -89.37 -3.18
CA GLN A 11 -4.29 -88.69 -3.55
C GLN A 11 -4.51 -87.65 -4.66
N MET A 12 -5.41 -87.94 -5.60
CA MET A 12 -5.80 -86.97 -6.64
C MET A 12 -6.46 -85.75 -6.00
N VAL A 13 -7.43 -85.95 -5.10
CA VAL A 13 -8.13 -84.86 -4.41
C VAL A 13 -7.17 -84.04 -3.56
N LEU A 14 -6.30 -84.69 -2.77
CA LEU A 14 -5.27 -84.02 -1.97
C LEU A 14 -4.39 -83.11 -2.83
N SER A 15 -3.91 -83.63 -3.96
CA SER A 15 -3.04 -82.86 -4.86
C SER A 15 -3.73 -81.62 -5.43
N GLU A 16 -5.03 -81.71 -5.74
CA GLU A 16 -5.82 -80.57 -6.23
C GLU A 16 -6.12 -79.55 -5.13
N LEU A 17 -6.41 -79.98 -3.91
CA LEU A 17 -6.64 -79.08 -2.76
C LEU A 17 -5.36 -78.29 -2.41
N ILE A 18 -4.20 -78.93 -2.42
CA ILE A 18 -2.92 -78.27 -2.21
C ILE A 18 -2.62 -77.28 -3.35
N LYS A 19 -2.89 -77.65 -4.61
CA LYS A 19 -2.77 -76.72 -5.76
C LYS A 19 -3.68 -75.51 -5.62
N ALA A 20 -4.87 -75.67 -5.04
CA ALA A 20 -5.79 -74.57 -4.72
C ALA A 20 -5.33 -73.70 -3.54
N GLY A 21 -4.15 -73.98 -2.95
CA GLY A 21 -3.56 -73.20 -1.86
C GLY A 21 -4.07 -73.58 -0.47
N ILE A 22 -4.81 -74.69 -0.33
CA ILE A 22 -5.26 -75.17 0.98
C ILE A 22 -4.06 -75.77 1.71
N ASN A 23 -3.92 -75.40 2.99
CA ASN A 23 -2.86 -75.92 3.86
C ASN A 23 -2.84 -77.46 3.84
N GLN A 24 -1.65 -78.06 3.79
CA GLN A 24 -1.49 -79.49 3.63
C GLN A 24 -2.22 -80.34 4.68
N GLU A 25 -2.19 -79.97 5.97
CA GLU A 25 -2.92 -80.71 7.02
C GLU A 25 -4.44 -80.68 6.79
N ILE A 26 -4.96 -79.53 6.39
CA ILE A 26 -6.39 -79.34 6.10
C ILE A 26 -6.77 -80.09 4.82
N ALA A 27 -5.93 -80.03 3.79
CA ALA A 27 -6.13 -80.73 2.53
C ALA A 27 -6.11 -82.26 2.71
N GLU A 28 -5.25 -82.78 3.58
CA GLU A 28 -5.16 -84.21 3.92
C GLU A 28 -6.41 -84.73 4.63
N ASP A 29 -6.96 -83.94 5.56
CA ASP A 29 -8.21 -84.22 6.26
C ASP A 29 -9.42 -84.16 5.31
N LEU A 30 -9.54 -83.11 4.49
CA LEU A 30 -10.62 -82.97 3.50
C LEU A 30 -10.59 -84.07 2.45
N ALA A 31 -9.40 -84.43 1.92
CA ALA A 31 -9.26 -85.52 0.96
C ALA A 31 -9.60 -86.88 1.57
N TYR A 32 -9.28 -87.10 2.86
CA TYR A 32 -9.67 -88.30 3.59
C TYR A 32 -11.20 -88.39 3.75
N ARG A 33 -11.84 -87.31 4.22
CA ARG A 33 -13.31 -87.24 4.39
C ARG A 33 -14.07 -87.39 3.07
N TYR A 34 -13.56 -86.80 1.98
CA TYR A 34 -14.10 -87.01 0.64
C TYR A 34 -14.06 -88.49 0.25
N TYR A 35 -12.91 -89.15 0.40
CA TYR A 35 -12.74 -90.56 0.05
C TYR A 35 -13.62 -91.50 0.90
N LYS A 36 -13.95 -91.11 2.13
CA LYS A 36 -14.86 -91.82 3.02
C LYS A 36 -16.34 -91.45 2.85
N ASN A 37 -16.68 -90.55 1.93
CA ASN A 37 -18.03 -89.95 1.79
C ASN A 37 -18.55 -89.30 3.10
N GLU A 38 -17.63 -88.85 3.95
CA GLU A 38 -17.93 -88.16 5.21
C GLU A 38 -18.09 -86.64 5.01
N LEU A 39 -17.69 -86.12 3.85
CA LEU A 39 -17.93 -84.73 3.45
C LEU A 39 -19.13 -84.69 2.50
N THR A 40 -20.27 -84.19 2.99
CA THR A 40 -21.50 -84.14 2.20
C THR A 40 -21.62 -82.80 1.48
N HIS A 41 -22.46 -82.74 0.45
CA HIS A 41 -22.79 -81.48 -0.23
C HIS A 41 -23.29 -80.40 0.75
N LYS A 42 -24.03 -80.82 1.80
CA LYS A 42 -24.54 -79.94 2.85
C LYS A 42 -23.44 -79.31 3.69
N ASP A 43 -22.34 -80.02 3.93
CA ASP A 43 -21.21 -79.47 4.69
C ASP A 43 -20.49 -78.37 3.90
N ILE A 44 -20.34 -78.56 2.59
CA ILE A 44 -19.74 -77.58 1.68
C ILE A 44 -20.66 -76.36 1.53
N GLU A 45 -21.98 -76.59 1.38
CA GLU A 45 -22.99 -75.54 1.32
C GLU A 45 -22.98 -74.70 2.61
N TYR A 46 -22.97 -75.33 3.78
CA TYR A 46 -22.87 -74.65 5.07
C TYR A 46 -21.59 -73.82 5.22
N LEU A 47 -20.43 -74.36 4.81
CA LEU A 47 -19.18 -73.62 4.82
C LEU A 47 -19.23 -72.40 3.92
N LYS A 48 -19.76 -72.56 2.70
CA LYS A 48 -19.93 -71.47 1.74
C LYS A 48 -20.81 -70.37 2.31
N GLU A 49 -22.00 -70.72 2.83
CA GLU A 49 -22.91 -69.76 3.46
C GLU A 49 -22.24 -69.01 4.62
N ASN A 50 -21.50 -69.71 5.48
CA ASN A 50 -20.78 -69.07 6.58
C ASN A 50 -19.66 -68.12 6.10
N PHE A 51 -18.96 -68.47 5.03
CA PHE A 51 -17.93 -67.59 4.45
C PHE A 51 -18.56 -66.36 3.79
N ASP A 52 -19.63 -66.54 3.02
CA ASP A 52 -20.36 -65.44 2.37
C ASP A 52 -20.90 -64.47 3.43
N ILE A 53 -21.53 -64.97 4.51
CA ILE A 53 -22.00 -64.13 5.63
C ILE A 53 -20.85 -63.38 6.31
N LYS A 54 -19.69 -64.03 6.51
CA LYS A 54 -18.53 -63.36 7.11
C LYS A 54 -17.97 -62.27 6.20
N LEU A 55 -17.93 -62.52 4.90
CA LEU A 55 -17.45 -61.56 3.91
C LEU A 55 -18.37 -60.34 3.85
N GLU A 56 -19.69 -60.54 3.80
CA GLU A 56 -20.68 -59.46 3.86
C GLU A 56 -20.54 -58.60 5.12
N LYS A 57 -20.32 -59.22 6.28
CA LYS A 57 -20.08 -58.50 7.54
C LYS A 57 -18.80 -57.67 7.51
N VAL A 58 -17.72 -58.21 6.94
CA VAL A 58 -16.45 -57.48 6.79
C VAL A 58 -16.63 -56.29 5.84
N GLU A 59 -17.29 -56.49 4.70
CA GLU A 59 -17.56 -55.43 3.73
C GLU A 59 -18.40 -54.30 4.36
N ALA A 60 -19.47 -54.66 5.06
CA ALA A 60 -20.32 -53.69 5.77
C ALA A 60 -19.54 -52.91 6.84
N SER A 61 -18.68 -53.58 7.61
CA SER A 61 -17.85 -52.96 8.63
C SER A 61 -16.84 -51.98 8.02
N LEU A 62 -16.15 -52.38 6.95
CA LEU A 62 -15.19 -51.53 6.25
C LEU A 62 -15.85 -50.31 5.63
N LYS A 63 -17.01 -50.49 4.97
CA LYS A 63 -17.78 -49.39 4.41
C LYS A 63 -18.17 -48.39 5.50
N PHE A 64 -18.67 -48.88 6.64
CA PHE A 64 -19.02 -48.02 7.77
C PHE A 64 -17.82 -47.24 8.33
N GLU A 65 -16.66 -47.89 8.47
CA GLU A 65 -15.44 -47.23 8.93
C GLU A 65 -14.95 -46.17 7.94
N ILE A 66 -15.00 -46.44 6.63
CA ILE A 66 -14.64 -45.49 5.58
C ILE A 66 -15.55 -44.27 5.64
N GLU A 67 -16.88 -44.46 5.69
CA GLU A 67 -17.85 -43.37 5.79
C GLU A 67 -17.62 -42.51 7.05
N LYS A 68 -17.27 -43.14 8.17
CA LYS A 68 -16.95 -42.43 9.41
C LYS A 68 -15.66 -41.61 9.29
N VAL A 69 -14.61 -42.16 8.68
CA VAL A 69 -13.34 -41.45 8.44
C VAL A 69 -13.56 -40.28 7.49
N GLU A 70 -14.29 -40.46 6.39
CA GLU A 70 -14.63 -39.39 5.45
C GLU A 70 -15.40 -38.26 6.13
N ALA A 71 -16.39 -38.59 6.96
CA ALA A 71 -17.15 -37.60 7.72
C ALA A 71 -16.26 -36.82 8.70
N SER A 72 -15.34 -37.50 9.40
CA SER A 72 -14.39 -36.86 10.32
C SER A 72 -13.46 -35.91 9.58
N LEU A 73 -12.84 -36.36 8.48
CA LEU A 73 -11.93 -35.53 7.69
C LEU A 73 -12.63 -34.30 7.11
N LYS A 74 -13.87 -34.45 6.65
CA LYS A 74 -14.67 -33.32 6.16
C LYS A 74 -14.98 -32.31 7.27
N ALA A 75 -15.26 -32.78 8.48
CA ALA A 75 -15.47 -31.92 9.64
C ALA A 75 -14.20 -31.15 10.02
N ASP A 76 -13.06 -31.82 10.06
CA ASP A 76 -11.76 -31.23 10.39
C ASP A 76 -11.33 -30.19 9.36
N ILE A 77 -11.50 -30.48 8.06
CA ILE A 77 -11.23 -29.54 6.97
C ILE A 77 -12.11 -28.29 7.11
N LYS A 78 -13.40 -28.47 7.37
CA LYS A 78 -14.33 -27.35 7.56
C LYS A 78 -13.94 -26.50 8.78
N ALA A 79 -13.59 -27.13 9.89
CA ALA A 79 -13.17 -26.44 11.11
C ALA A 79 -11.88 -25.62 10.87
N SER A 80 -10.89 -26.23 10.21
CA SER A 80 -9.63 -25.56 9.83
C SER A 80 -9.87 -24.36 8.90
N HIS A 81 -10.75 -24.50 7.91
CA HIS A 81 -11.12 -23.40 7.02
C HIS A 81 -11.76 -22.24 7.80
N THR A 82 -12.72 -22.53 8.68
CA THR A 82 -13.34 -21.50 9.53
C THR A 82 -12.33 -20.81 10.46
N GLU A 83 -11.37 -21.56 11.02
CA GLU A 83 -10.32 -20.97 11.85
C GLU A 83 -9.41 -20.02 11.05
N LEU A 84 -9.05 -20.43 9.82
CA LEU A 84 -8.25 -19.60 8.92
C LEU A 84 -9.00 -18.33 8.48
N ASP A 85 -10.28 -18.45 8.10
CA ASP A 85 -11.12 -17.29 7.76
C ASP A 85 -11.14 -16.28 8.92
N ASN A 86 -11.43 -16.75 10.15
CA ASN A 86 -11.45 -15.90 11.34
C ASN A 86 -10.09 -15.21 11.61
N LYS A 87 -8.98 -15.93 11.41
CA LYS A 87 -7.62 -15.38 11.55
C LYS A 87 -7.34 -14.30 10.51
N ILE A 88 -7.79 -14.53 9.27
CA ILE A 88 -7.65 -13.57 8.16
C ILE A 88 -8.46 -12.31 8.45
N ASP A 89 -9.74 -12.45 8.82
CA ASP A 89 -10.62 -11.32 9.16
C ASP A 89 -10.09 -10.48 10.32
N THR A 90 -9.56 -11.16 11.35
CA THR A 90 -8.91 -10.49 12.48
C THR A 90 -7.69 -9.68 12.01
N LYS A 91 -6.87 -10.24 11.12
CA LYS A 91 -5.68 -9.55 10.60
C LYS A 91 -6.02 -8.38 9.69
N PHE A 92 -7.07 -8.48 8.88
CA PHE A 92 -7.59 -7.33 8.12
C PHE A 92 -8.06 -6.22 9.06
N THR A 93 -8.85 -6.55 10.07
CA THR A 93 -9.30 -5.56 11.07
C THR A 93 -8.13 -4.89 11.79
N GLU A 94 -7.10 -5.64 12.18
CA GLU A 94 -5.88 -5.07 12.77
C GLU A 94 -5.13 -4.12 11.81
N LEU A 95 -5.09 -4.45 10.51
CA LEU A 95 -4.45 -3.62 9.49
C LEU A 95 -5.23 -2.34 9.22
N ASP A 96 -6.55 -2.41 9.09
CA ASP A 96 -7.41 -1.24 8.90
C ASP A 96 -7.24 -0.25 10.05
N ASN A 97 -7.27 -0.74 11.30
CA ASN A 97 -7.02 0.10 12.48
C ASN A 97 -5.62 0.76 12.47
N LYS A 98 -4.60 0.06 11.98
CA LYS A 98 -3.24 0.63 11.84
C LYS A 98 -3.20 1.71 10.75
N ILE A 99 -3.88 1.48 9.64
CA ILE A 99 -3.99 2.45 8.53
C ILE A 99 -4.69 3.71 9.01
N ASP A 100 -5.86 3.58 9.66
CA ASP A 100 -6.63 4.69 10.22
C ASP A 100 -5.80 5.51 11.21
N ASN A 101 -5.03 4.85 12.08
CA ASN A 101 -4.16 5.54 13.02
C ASN A 101 -3.02 6.30 12.32
N VAL A 102 -2.42 5.73 11.26
CA VAL A 102 -1.39 6.42 10.48
C VAL A 102 -1.97 7.63 9.76
N GLU A 103 -3.13 7.47 9.12
CA GLU A 103 -3.84 8.54 8.42
C GLU A 103 -4.17 9.72 9.35
N ASN A 104 -4.76 9.42 10.51
CA ASN A 104 -5.07 10.45 11.52
C ASN A 104 -3.81 11.18 12.02
N ASN A 105 -2.71 10.45 12.23
CA ASN A 105 -1.44 11.07 12.64
C ASN A 105 -0.83 11.96 11.55
N LEU A 106 -0.95 11.57 10.28
CA LEU A 106 -0.48 12.37 9.15
C LEU A 106 -1.33 13.64 8.98
N ASN A 107 -2.66 13.52 9.02
CA ASN A 107 -3.57 14.66 8.95
C ASN A 107 -3.26 15.68 10.06
N ASN A 108 -3.11 15.22 11.30
CA ASN A 108 -2.74 16.10 12.42
C ASN A 108 -1.38 16.81 12.22
N LYS A 109 -0.41 16.15 11.58
CA LYS A 109 0.90 16.77 11.27
C LYS A 109 0.77 17.80 10.16
N ILE A 110 -0.02 17.50 9.13
CA ILE A 110 -0.30 18.41 8.02
C ILE A 110 -0.98 19.67 8.54
N ASP A 111 -2.02 19.55 9.38
CA ASP A 111 -2.75 20.69 9.95
C ASP A 111 -1.84 21.61 10.77
N LYS A 112 -0.92 21.03 11.55
CA LYS A 112 0.07 21.79 12.33
C LYS A 112 1.02 22.57 11.42
N VAL A 113 1.53 21.93 10.37
CA VAL A 113 2.42 22.59 9.39
C VAL A 113 1.66 23.70 8.67
N GLU A 114 0.43 23.46 8.21
CA GLU A 114 -0.39 24.46 7.53
C GLU A 114 -0.65 25.67 8.44
N THR A 115 -0.98 25.43 9.71
CA THR A 115 -1.21 26.50 10.69
C THR A 115 0.05 27.32 10.94
N SER A 116 1.20 26.66 11.10
CA SER A 116 2.49 27.35 11.26
C SER A 116 2.83 28.21 10.05
N LEU A 117 2.70 27.66 8.84
CA LEU A 117 2.99 28.40 7.60
C LEU A 117 2.03 29.58 7.40
N LYS A 118 0.73 29.44 7.71
CA LYS A 118 -0.22 30.55 7.68
C LYS A 118 0.21 31.67 8.63
N SER A 119 0.68 31.33 9.83
CA SER A 119 1.19 32.30 10.81
C SER A 119 2.44 33.01 10.30
N ASP A 120 3.41 32.26 9.76
CA ASP A 120 4.66 32.82 9.24
C ASP A 120 4.39 33.76 8.06
N ILE A 121 3.52 33.36 7.13
CA ILE A 121 3.09 34.19 6.00
C ILE A 121 2.42 35.47 6.48
N ALA A 122 1.56 35.40 7.50
CA ALA A 122 0.91 36.58 8.07
C ALA A 122 1.92 37.54 8.71
N SER A 123 2.92 37.01 9.44
CA SER A 123 4.00 37.80 10.03
C SER A 123 4.81 38.54 8.95
N VAL A 124 5.27 37.81 7.93
CA VAL A 124 6.01 38.39 6.80
C VAL A 124 5.17 39.44 6.05
N SER A 125 3.88 39.17 5.85
CA SER A 125 2.97 40.14 5.23
C SER A 125 2.89 41.46 6.01
N ASN A 126 2.83 41.37 7.34
CA ASN A 126 2.84 42.54 8.21
C ASN A 126 4.18 43.29 8.14
N GLU A 127 5.31 42.59 8.21
CA GLU A 127 6.65 43.20 8.07
C GLU A 127 6.81 43.93 6.74
N VAL A 128 6.40 43.31 5.63
CA VAL A 128 6.43 43.95 4.30
C VAL A 128 5.54 45.19 4.25
N SER A 129 4.38 45.17 4.91
CA SER A 129 3.49 46.34 5.02
C SER A 129 4.16 47.51 5.75
N LEU A 130 4.84 47.22 6.87
CA LEU A 130 5.60 48.22 7.63
C LEU A 130 6.74 48.81 6.79
N VAL A 131 7.53 47.97 6.12
CA VAL A 131 8.61 48.43 5.23
C VAL A 131 8.09 49.31 4.11
N ARG A 132 6.93 48.98 3.51
CA ARG A 132 6.29 49.84 2.49
C ARG A 132 5.93 51.21 3.05
N LYS A 133 5.37 51.26 4.26
CA LYS A 133 5.04 52.52 4.94
C LYS A 133 6.29 53.37 5.21
N ASP A 134 7.36 52.74 5.70
CA ASP A 134 8.64 53.45 5.95
C ASP A 134 9.25 54.00 4.65
N MET A 135 9.17 53.24 3.55
CA MET A 135 9.60 53.73 2.23
C MET A 135 8.77 54.91 1.74
N GLU A 136 7.45 54.90 1.94
CA GLU A 136 6.58 56.04 1.61
C GLU A 136 6.94 57.29 2.41
N ILE A 137 7.17 57.15 3.72
CA ILE A 137 7.61 58.25 4.59
C ILE A 137 8.96 58.80 4.11
N ASN A 138 9.95 57.93 3.86
CA ASN A 138 11.26 58.34 3.38
C ASN A 138 11.18 59.06 2.03
N LYS A 139 10.30 58.62 1.12
CA LYS A 139 10.05 59.29 -0.16
C LYS A 139 9.46 60.70 0.04
N MET A 140 8.52 60.88 0.96
CA MET A 140 7.95 62.19 1.27
C MET A 140 9.00 63.14 1.87
N GLU A 141 9.80 62.65 2.81
CA GLU A 141 10.88 63.42 3.43
C GLU A 141 11.93 63.86 2.40
N LEU A 142 12.37 62.94 1.53
CA LEU A 142 13.30 63.26 0.45
C LEU A 142 12.73 64.31 -0.51
N ASN A 143 11.45 64.20 -0.88
CA ASN A 143 10.76 65.19 -1.71
C ASN A 143 10.71 66.57 -1.04
N SER A 144 10.41 66.62 0.27
CA SER A 144 10.42 67.85 1.06
C SER A 144 11.80 68.52 1.08
N GLN A 145 12.85 67.73 1.30
CA GLN A 145 14.24 68.22 1.26
C GLN A 145 14.63 68.74 -0.12
N LEU A 146 14.26 68.03 -1.20
CA LEU A 146 14.49 68.46 -2.58
C LEU A 146 13.82 69.82 -2.84
N ILE A 147 12.54 69.98 -2.48
CA ILE A 147 11.81 71.24 -2.62
C ILE A 147 12.53 72.38 -1.90
N LYS A 148 12.98 72.14 -0.66
CA LYS A 148 13.72 73.14 0.14
C LYS A 148 15.03 73.57 -0.54
N ILE A 149 15.78 72.62 -1.10
CA ILE A 149 17.02 72.89 -1.86
C ILE A 149 16.70 73.69 -3.12
N THR A 150 15.68 73.29 -3.88
CA THR A 150 15.26 73.99 -5.11
C THR A 150 14.88 75.44 -4.81
N LEU A 151 14.07 75.70 -3.77
CA LEU A 151 13.72 77.07 -3.36
C LEU A 151 14.95 77.89 -2.95
N LYS A 152 15.88 77.29 -2.21
CA LYS A 152 17.13 77.96 -1.80
C LYS A 152 17.98 78.33 -3.04
N LEU A 153 18.09 77.42 -4.00
CA LEU A 153 18.81 77.67 -5.25
C LEU A 153 18.14 78.76 -6.08
N GLU A 154 16.81 78.69 -6.24
CA GLU A 154 16.04 79.68 -7.01
C GLU A 154 16.16 81.09 -6.40
N SER A 155 16.04 81.21 -5.07
CA SER A 155 16.20 82.50 -4.39
C SER A 155 17.62 83.06 -4.52
N SER A 156 18.65 82.22 -4.38
CA SER A 156 20.04 82.61 -4.61
C SER A 156 20.26 83.06 -6.06
N SER A 157 19.80 82.30 -7.05
CA SER A 157 19.92 82.65 -8.46
C SER A 157 19.23 83.98 -8.77
N LYS A 158 18.00 84.21 -8.25
CA LYS A 158 17.30 85.50 -8.38
C LYS A 158 18.13 86.66 -7.83
N LEU A 159 18.76 86.49 -6.67
CA LEU A 159 19.65 87.50 -6.09
C LEU A 159 20.86 87.76 -6.98
N HIS A 160 21.51 86.71 -7.51
CA HIS A 160 22.64 86.87 -8.43
C HIS A 160 22.25 87.58 -9.71
N TYR A 161 21.14 87.22 -10.35
CA TYR A 161 20.63 87.92 -11.53
C TYR A 161 20.37 89.40 -11.24
N TRP A 162 19.77 89.70 -10.08
CA TRP A 162 19.55 91.08 -9.64
C TRP A 162 20.88 91.85 -9.46
N MET A 163 21.86 91.26 -8.77
CA MET A 163 23.19 91.86 -8.58
C MET A 163 23.91 92.08 -9.92
N PHE A 164 23.96 91.07 -10.79
CA PHE A 164 24.57 91.21 -12.11
C PHE A 164 23.89 92.28 -12.95
N GLY A 165 22.57 92.42 -12.86
CA GLY A 165 21.84 93.53 -13.48
C GLY A 165 22.39 94.89 -13.05
N THR A 166 22.55 95.12 -11.73
CA THR A 166 23.12 96.38 -11.22
C THR A 166 24.55 96.62 -11.71
N VAL A 167 25.38 95.57 -11.71
CA VAL A 167 26.78 95.63 -12.17
C VAL A 167 26.83 95.99 -13.66
N ILE A 168 26.03 95.32 -14.50
CA ILE A 168 25.93 95.60 -15.94
C ILE A 168 25.47 97.04 -16.17
N THR A 169 24.43 97.52 -15.47
CA THR A 169 23.95 98.89 -15.59
C THR A 169 25.03 99.92 -15.26
N LEU A 170 25.82 99.70 -14.20
CA LEU A 170 26.95 100.57 -13.85
C LEU A 170 28.05 100.56 -14.93
N PHE A 171 28.41 99.40 -15.47
CA PHE A 171 29.40 99.30 -16.56
C PHE A 171 28.93 99.97 -17.86
N VAL A 172 27.68 99.74 -18.27
CA VAL A 172 27.12 100.38 -19.48
C VAL A 172 27.01 101.90 -19.29
N GLY A 173 26.57 102.36 -18.12
CA GLY A 173 26.46 103.79 -17.82
C GLY A 173 27.80 104.52 -17.87
N THR A 174 28.84 103.95 -17.26
CA THR A 174 30.19 104.53 -17.30
C THR A 174 30.75 104.58 -18.72
N LEU A 175 30.60 103.51 -19.52
CA LEU A 175 31.04 103.49 -20.93
C LEU A 175 30.32 104.56 -21.77
N LEU A 176 29.00 104.70 -21.64
CA LEU A 176 28.22 105.73 -22.33
C LEU A 176 28.68 107.15 -22.01
N THR A 177 29.04 107.42 -20.74
CA THR A 177 29.60 108.73 -20.36
C THR A 177 31.01 108.99 -20.89
N LEU A 178 31.81 107.94 -21.08
CA LEU A 178 33.19 108.03 -21.56
C LEU A 178 33.30 108.19 -23.09
N ILE A 179 32.38 107.59 -23.87
CA ILE A 179 32.42 107.64 -25.35
C ILE A 179 32.52 109.08 -25.90
N PRO A 180 31.69 110.06 -25.48
CA PRO A 180 31.78 111.44 -25.97
C PRO A 180 33.11 112.12 -25.59
N ILE A 181 33.63 111.82 -24.40
CA ILE A 181 34.91 112.38 -23.90
C ILE A 181 36.05 111.89 -24.79
N VAL A 182 36.12 110.60 -25.06
CA VAL A 182 37.13 110.00 -25.94
C VAL A 182 37.00 110.53 -27.36
N TYR A 183 35.77 110.61 -27.90
CA TYR A 183 35.53 111.17 -29.24
C TYR A 183 35.97 112.64 -29.34
N SER A 184 35.70 113.45 -28.31
CA SER A 184 36.15 114.85 -28.23
C SER A 184 37.67 115.00 -28.16
N ILE A 185 38.39 114.02 -27.59
CA ILE A 185 39.85 114.03 -27.53
C ILE A 185 40.44 113.62 -28.89
N LEU A 186 39.83 112.67 -29.59
CA LEU A 186 40.33 112.12 -30.87
C LEU A 186 40.04 113.01 -32.10
N ASN A 187 38.99 113.84 -32.09
CA ASN A 187 38.64 114.76 -33.19
C ASN A 187 39.27 116.16 -33.06
N LYS A 188 40.29 116.32 -32.22
CA LYS A 188 41.18 117.50 -32.17
C LYS A 188 42.42 117.25 -33.03
#